data_AF-A0AAW2V0J6-F1
#
_entry.id   AF-A0AAW2V0J6-F1
#
_cell.length_a   1.000
_cell.length_b   1.000
_cell.length_c   1.000
_cell.angle_alpha   90.00
_cell.angle_beta   90.00
_cell.angle_gamma   90.00
#
_symmetry.space_group_name_H-M   'P 1'
#
loop_
_entity.id
_entity.type
_entity.pdbx_description
1 polymer ?
#
loop_
_entity_poly.entity_id
_entity_poly.type
_entity_poly.pdbx_seq_one_letter_code
_entity_poly.pdbx_strand_id
1 'polypeptide(L)'
;MNPSDCEVQSSQRRHGAGKKKGGSRRMWTPNEEEILVNALKSIVAGGWKCDNGFRNGYLPQLESYMLNVLPNSDIRSEPHINSKIHVWKKQYSTLTSMMTKSGFEWDEIGI
;
A
#
# COMPACT_ATOMS: atom_id res chain seq x y z
N MET A 1 48.87 -29.20 -4.62
CA MET A 1 47.50 -29.48 -4.15
C MET A 1 46.73 -28.17 -4.07
N ASN A 2 45.59 -28.06 -4.77
CA ASN A 2 44.63 -26.98 -4.59
C ASN A 2 43.24 -27.64 -4.58
N PRO A 3 42.41 -27.50 -3.54
CA PRO A 3 41.15 -28.22 -3.44
C PRO A 3 39.98 -27.40 -4.01
N SER A 4 39.25 -28.04 -4.92
CA SER A 4 37.79 -27.96 -5.05
C SER A 4 37.20 -26.79 -5.84
N ASP A 5 36.97 -27.09 -7.12
CA ASP A 5 35.86 -26.60 -7.94
C ASP A 5 34.51 -26.62 -7.20
N CYS A 6 33.77 -25.53 -7.34
CA CYS A 6 32.31 -25.57 -7.30
C CYS A 6 31.78 -24.71 -8.44
N GLU A 7 31.96 -25.20 -9.68
CA GLU A 7 31.16 -24.75 -10.81
C GLU A 7 29.69 -25.13 -10.54
N VAL A 8 28.87 -24.13 -10.21
CA VAL A 8 27.42 -24.24 -10.29
C VAL A 8 26.99 -23.55 -11.58
N GLN A 9 26.83 -24.36 -12.63
CA GLN A 9 26.07 -23.97 -13.81
C GLN A 9 24.56 -24.05 -13.55
N SER A 10 23.82 -23.19 -14.25
CA SER A 10 22.35 -23.10 -14.38
C SER A 10 21.63 -22.36 -13.23
N SER A 11 20.63 -21.50 -13.45
CA SER A 11 19.74 -21.32 -14.58
C SER A 11 19.25 -19.86 -14.59
N GLN A 12 19.62 -19.07 -15.59
CA GLN A 12 18.98 -17.76 -15.81
C GLN A 12 17.52 -18.00 -16.20
N ARG A 13 16.60 -17.83 -15.24
CA ARG A 13 15.17 -17.72 -15.52
C ARG A 13 14.96 -16.43 -16.32
N ARG A 14 14.99 -16.55 -17.65
CA ARG A 14 14.56 -15.53 -18.60
C ARG A 14 13.07 -15.25 -18.39
N HIS A 15 12.75 -14.33 -17.48
CA HIS A 15 11.45 -13.68 -17.52
C HIS A 15 11.51 -12.66 -18.65
N GLY A 16 10.97 -13.04 -19.80
CA GLY A 16 10.66 -12.11 -20.87
C GLY A 16 9.71 -11.05 -20.35
N ALA A 17 10.25 -9.93 -19.89
CA ALA A 17 9.47 -8.77 -19.54
C ALA A 17 9.10 -8.05 -20.84
N GLY A 18 7.96 -8.44 -21.42
CA GLY A 18 7.32 -7.63 -22.45
C GLY A 18 7.21 -6.20 -21.93
N LYS A 19 7.75 -5.24 -22.68
CA LYS A 19 7.60 -3.81 -22.42
C LYS A 19 6.10 -3.49 -22.45
N LYS A 20 5.43 -3.53 -21.29
CA LYS A 20 4.15 -2.84 -21.12
C LYS A 20 4.45 -1.37 -21.33
N LYS A 21 3.84 -0.77 -22.37
CA LYS A 21 3.94 0.66 -22.66
C LYS A 21 3.71 1.41 -21.34
N GLY A 22 4.74 2.10 -20.88
CA GLY A 22 4.73 2.82 -19.62
C GLY A 22 3.75 3.97 -19.69
N GLY A 23 2.47 3.70 -19.42
CA GLY A 23 1.57 4.72 -18.95
C GLY A 23 2.13 5.25 -17.63
N SER A 24 2.19 6.57 -17.49
CA SER A 24 2.56 7.22 -16.23
C SER A 24 1.77 6.56 -15.11
N ARG A 25 2.46 5.89 -14.18
CA ARG A 25 1.82 5.29 -13.02
C ARG A 25 1.15 6.44 -12.26
N ARG A 26 -0.18 6.43 -12.18
CA ARG A 26 -0.93 7.46 -11.46
C ARG A 26 -0.37 7.62 -10.05
N MET A 27 0.12 8.81 -9.76
CA MET A 27 0.60 9.18 -8.44
C MET A 27 -0.57 9.67 -7.60
N TRP A 28 -0.56 9.33 -6.32
CA TRP A 28 -1.49 9.90 -5.35
C TRP A 28 -0.96 11.24 -4.89
N THR A 29 -1.80 12.26 -4.94
CA THR A 29 -1.50 13.58 -4.38
C THR A 29 -1.76 13.60 -2.88
N PRO A 30 -1.10 14.49 -2.11
CA PRO A 30 -1.34 14.60 -0.67
C PRO A 30 -2.83 14.85 -0.33
N ASN A 31 -3.53 15.64 -1.16
CA ASN A 31 -4.96 15.88 -1.01
C ASN A 31 -5.80 14.61 -1.20
N GLU A 32 -5.51 13.79 -2.21
CA GLU A 32 -6.19 12.51 -2.41
C GLU A 32 -5.93 11.53 -1.26
N GLU A 33 -4.70 11.52 -0.74
CA GLU A 33 -4.32 10.71 0.43
C GLU A 33 -5.09 11.14 1.68
N GLU A 34 -5.15 12.45 1.96
CA GLU A 34 -5.91 13.00 3.08
C GLU A 34 -7.39 12.63 2.98
N ILE A 35 -7.98 12.76 1.79
CA ILE A 35 -9.38 12.40 1.55
C ILE A 35 -9.59 10.90 1.76
N LEU A 36 -8.66 10.04 1.34
CA LEU A 36 -8.73 8.60 1.61
C LEU A 36 -8.65 8.29 3.11
N VAL A 37 -7.79 9.01 3.86
CA VAL A 37 -7.73 8.87 5.32
C VAL A 37 -9.05 9.29 5.97
N ASN A 38 -9.66 10.39 5.52
CA ASN A 38 -10.95 10.86 6.02
C ASN A 38 -12.08 9.89 5.67
N ALA A 39 -12.07 9.31 4.47
CA ALA A 39 -12.99 8.26 4.07
C ALA A 39 -12.87 7.03 4.99
N LEU A 40 -11.64 6.59 5.28
CA LEU A 40 -11.38 5.48 6.20
C LEU A 40 -11.91 5.76 7.61
N LYS A 41 -11.67 6.97 8.15
CA LYS A 41 -12.22 7.39 9.45
C LYS A 41 -13.76 7.37 9.46
N SER A 42 -14.38 7.89 8.41
CA SER A 42 -15.83 7.95 8.25
C SER A 42 -16.47 6.55 8.25
N ILE A 43 -15.94 5.62 7.47
CA ILE A 43 -16.50 4.25 7.43
C ILE A 43 -16.28 3.49 8.74
N VAL A 44 -15.19 3.75 9.47
CA VAL A 44 -14.96 3.19 10.82
C VAL A 44 -16.03 3.70 11.78
N ALA A 45 -16.30 5.01 11.77
CA ALA A 45 -17.37 5.60 12.58
C ALA A 45 -18.76 5.05 12.19
N GLY A 46 -18.97 4.72 10.91
CA GLY A 46 -20.17 4.05 10.41
C GLY A 46 -20.26 2.54 10.70
N GLY A 47 -19.37 1.96 11.50
CA GLY A 47 -19.44 0.55 11.90
C GLY A 47 -18.98 -0.47 10.85
N TRP A 48 -18.22 -0.02 9.84
CA TRP A 48 -17.64 -0.91 8.82
C TRP A 48 -16.41 -1.67 9.30
N LYS A 49 -15.88 -1.33 10.47
CA LYS A 49 -14.81 -2.08 11.15
C LYS A 49 -15.37 -3.36 11.77
N CYS A 50 -14.64 -4.45 11.62
CA CYS A 50 -14.82 -5.74 12.30
C CYS A 50 -13.55 -6.07 13.10
N ASP A 51 -13.62 -7.10 13.95
CA ASP A 51 -12.49 -7.53 14.80
C ASP A 51 -11.23 -7.86 13.97
N ASN A 52 -11.41 -8.49 12.80
CA ASN A 52 -10.33 -8.87 11.89
C ASN A 52 -10.10 -7.86 10.74
N GLY A 53 -10.66 -6.65 10.80
CA GLY A 53 -10.40 -5.62 9.78
C GLY A 53 -11.66 -4.87 9.34
N PHE A 54 -11.96 -4.89 8.05
CA PHE A 54 -13.15 -4.25 7.47
C PHE A 54 -14.12 -5.29 6.93
N ARG A 55 -15.41 -4.97 6.93
CA ARG A 55 -16.44 -5.77 6.26
C ARG A 55 -16.14 -5.89 4.77
N ASN A 56 -16.57 -7.00 4.17
CA ASN A 56 -16.55 -7.14 2.72
C ASN A 56 -17.37 -6.00 2.08
N GLY A 57 -16.84 -5.43 0.99
CA GLY A 57 -17.49 -4.30 0.31
C GLY A 57 -17.17 -2.92 0.88
N TYR A 58 -16.23 -2.78 1.81
CA TYR A 58 -15.80 -1.46 2.29
C TYR A 58 -15.13 -0.60 1.20
N LEU A 59 -14.49 -1.21 0.19
CA LEU A 59 -13.83 -0.49 -0.90
C LEU A 59 -14.80 0.37 -1.73
N PRO A 60 -15.98 -0.13 -2.17
CA PRO A 60 -17.02 0.70 -2.76
C PRO A 60 -17.48 1.88 -1.89
N GLN A 61 -17.52 1.72 -0.57
CA GLN A 61 -17.89 2.81 0.35
C GLN A 61 -16.83 3.93 0.34
N LEU A 62 -15.55 3.54 0.34
CA LEU A 62 -14.45 4.48 0.19
C LEU A 62 -14.50 5.19 -1.16
N GLU A 63 -14.73 4.46 -2.25
CA GLU A 63 -14.87 5.05 -3.58
C GLU A 63 -16.01 6.06 -3.64
N SER A 64 -17.19 5.72 -3.12
CA SER A 64 -18.33 6.63 -3.09
C SER A 64 -18.02 7.90 -2.30
N TYR A 65 -17.39 7.78 -1.12
CA TYR A 65 -16.96 8.93 -0.34
C TYR A 65 -15.98 9.81 -1.14
N MET A 66 -14.97 9.20 -1.76
CA MET A 66 -13.96 9.94 -2.52
C MET A 66 -14.55 10.62 -3.75
N LEU A 67 -15.47 9.98 -4.48
CA LEU A 67 -16.16 10.58 -5.63
C LEU A 67 -17.06 11.75 -5.22
N ASN A 68 -17.67 11.69 -4.04
CA ASN A 68 -18.48 12.81 -3.53
C ASN A 68 -17.61 14.04 -3.23
N VAL A 69 -16.37 13.85 -2.77
CA VAL A 69 -15.43 14.95 -2.47
C VAL A 69 -14.65 15.39 -3.72
N LEU A 70 -14.32 14.44 -4.60
CA LEU A 70 -13.53 14.62 -5.82
C LEU A 70 -14.30 14.07 -7.03
N PRO A 71 -15.35 14.76 -7.50
CA PRO A 71 -16.22 14.25 -8.56
C PRO A 71 -15.51 14.05 -9.90
N ASN A 72 -14.40 14.76 -10.13
CA ASN A 72 -13.60 14.65 -11.35
C ASN A 72 -12.43 13.67 -11.23
N SER A 73 -12.35 12.90 -10.15
CA SER A 73 -11.23 11.99 -9.92
C SER A 73 -11.46 10.63 -10.59
N ASP A 74 -10.42 10.13 -11.26
CA ASP A 74 -10.38 8.77 -11.80
C ASP A 74 -10.00 7.73 -10.71
N ILE A 75 -10.34 7.97 -9.43
CA ILE A 75 -10.07 7.01 -8.35
C ILE A 75 -11.19 5.98 -8.32
N ARG A 76 -10.80 4.71 -8.35
CA ARG A 76 -11.69 3.57 -8.29
C ARG A 76 -11.33 2.71 -7.09
N SER A 77 -12.32 2.03 -6.50
CA SER A 77 -12.13 1.02 -5.45
C SER A 77 -11.01 0.04 -5.82
N GLU A 78 -11.11 -0.54 -7.01
CA GLU A 78 -10.07 -1.33 -7.66
C GLU A 78 -9.72 -0.73 -9.04
N PRO A 79 -8.42 -0.61 -9.39
CA PRO A 79 -7.25 -1.05 -8.63
C PRO A 79 -6.71 0.00 -7.63
N HIS A 80 -7.21 1.23 -7.65
CA HIS A 80 -6.51 2.38 -7.05
C HIS A 80 -6.53 2.39 -5.52
N ILE A 81 -7.72 2.40 -4.91
CA ILE A 81 -7.85 2.49 -3.44
C ILE A 81 -7.24 1.24 -2.78
N ASN A 82 -7.59 0.05 -3.29
CA ASN A 82 -7.07 -1.21 -2.77
C ASN A 82 -5.52 -1.25 -2.79
N SER A 83 -4.91 -0.86 -3.92
CA SER A 83 -3.44 -0.80 -4.02
C SER A 83 -2.85 0.20 -3.03
N LYS A 84 -3.47 1.36 -2.81
CA LYS A 84 -2.96 2.39 -1.90
C LYS A 84 -2.98 1.92 -0.44
N ILE A 85 -4.10 1.35 -0.01
CA ILE A 85 -4.25 0.78 1.34
C ILE A 85 -3.24 -0.35 1.57
N HIS A 86 -3.03 -1.21 0.58
CA HIS A 86 -2.05 -2.29 0.68
C HIS A 86 -0.62 -1.77 0.87
N VAL A 87 -0.24 -0.73 0.14
CA VAL A 87 1.06 -0.07 0.30
C VAL A 87 1.20 0.53 1.70
N TRP A 88 0.20 1.27 2.18
CA TRP A 88 0.23 1.84 3.53
C TRP A 88 0.33 0.78 4.62
N LYS A 89 -0.42 -0.33 4.51
CA LYS A 89 -0.31 -1.46 5.45
C LYS A 89 1.10 -2.05 5.47
N LYS A 90 1.73 -2.21 4.30
CA LYS A 90 3.12 -2.70 4.23
C LYS A 90 4.10 -1.73 4.87
N GLN A 91 4.01 -0.45 4.54
CA GLN A 91 4.88 0.58 5.12
C GLN A 91 4.76 0.60 6.65
N TYR A 92 3.52 0.61 7.16
CA TYR A 92 3.26 0.53 8.60
C TYR A 92 3.85 -0.74 9.21
N SER A 93 3.59 -1.91 8.62
CA SER A 93 4.15 -3.19 9.09
C SER A 93 5.69 -3.17 9.12
N THR A 94 6.34 -2.58 8.12
CA THR A 94 7.79 -2.42 8.09
C THR A 94 8.28 -1.52 9.23
N LEU A 95 7.64 -0.37 9.45
CA LEU A 95 7.96 0.53 10.55
C LEU A 95 7.78 -0.14 11.91
N THR A 96 6.65 -0.79 12.14
CA THR A 96 6.39 -1.56 13.37
C THR A 96 7.44 -2.64 13.59
N SER A 97 7.84 -3.35 12.53
CA SER A 97 8.90 -4.37 12.63
C SER A 97 10.25 -3.78 13.04
N MET A 98 10.56 -2.57 12.59
CA MET A 98 11.78 -1.85 12.99
C MET A 98 11.72 -1.46 14.46
N MET A 99 10.59 -0.90 14.92
CA MET A 99 10.39 -0.52 16.33
C MET A 99 10.48 -1.71 17.30
N THR A 100 10.00 -2.89 16.89
CA THR A 100 10.05 -4.08 17.74
C THR A 100 11.46 -4.62 17.97
N LYS A 101 12.47 -4.12 17.26
CA LYS A 101 13.87 -4.46 17.48
C LYS A 101 14.48 -3.44 18.44
N SER A 102 15.16 -3.93 19.48
CA SER A 102 15.82 -3.09 20.49
C SER A 102 16.83 -2.14 19.84
N GLY A 103 16.70 -0.83 20.09
CA GLY A 103 17.62 0.21 19.59
C GLY A 103 17.01 1.21 18.60
N PHE A 104 15.69 1.18 18.38
CA PHE A 104 14.99 2.17 17.55
C PHE A 104 13.94 2.91 18.39
N GLU A 105 14.17 4.20 18.62
CA GLU A 105 13.25 5.12 19.30
C GLU A 105 12.93 6.25 18.32
N TRP A 106 11.69 6.76 18.33
CA TRP A 106 11.40 7.99 17.61
C TRP A 106 11.92 9.14 18.46
N ASP A 107 12.71 10.02 17.85
CA ASP A 107 12.91 11.34 18.44
C ASP A 107 11.52 12.00 18.54
N GLU A 108 11.02 12.10 19.77
CA GLU A 108 9.78 12.78 20.13
C GLU A 108 9.99 14.29 19.92
N ILE A 109 10.03 14.74 18.67
CA ILE A 109 9.96 16.15 18.35
C ILE A 109 8.50 16.56 18.54
N GLY A 110 8.20 16.99 19.77
CA GLY A 110 6.96 17.66 20.11
C GLY A 110 6.76 18.86 19.19
N ILE A 111 5.66 18.84 18.45
CA ILE A 111 5.13 19.98 17.70
C ILE A 111 4.02 20.61 18.52
#